data_AF-A0A6H0CXR9-F1
#
_entry.id   AF-A0A6H0CXR9-F1
#
_cell.length_a   1.000
_cell.length_b   1.000
_cell.length_c   1.000
_cell.angle_alpha   90.00
_cell.angle_beta   90.00
_cell.angle_gamma   90.00
#
_symmetry.space_group_name_H-M   'P 1'
#
loop_
_entity.id
_entity.type
_entity.pdbx_description
1 polymer ?
#
loop_
_entity_poly.entity_id
_entity_poly.type
_entity_poly.pdbx_seq_one_letter_code
_entity_poly.pdbx_strand_id
1 'polypeptide(L)'
;MPHQPSPRSPNRPEPGDLYRKARRDAAPFLAGHPLPDQPAALPDLTPYLQALPDARTPAEVSALTHQLVAATAPVLDHIAAHFVTLALWAGTEHRHTPQAVRLLREAAQTIRTAVVKVAEADLENLRAHYTPPAAGPEHPGAGAPSSSATAAPAPSAGPRR
;
A
#
# COMPACT_ATOMS: atom_id res chain seq x y z
N MET A 1 -39.20 -13.17 48.92
CA MET A 1 -38.35 -13.62 47.80
C MET A 1 -37.07 -12.78 47.81
N PRO A 2 -35.96 -13.26 48.37
CA PRO A 2 -34.69 -12.53 48.33
C PRO A 2 -34.07 -12.69 46.93
N HIS A 3 -33.78 -11.56 46.27
CA HIS A 3 -33.00 -11.53 45.04
C HIS A 3 -31.58 -12.00 45.33
N GLN A 4 -31.17 -13.12 44.72
CA GLN A 4 -29.76 -13.50 44.64
C GLN A 4 -28.99 -12.44 43.84
N PRO A 5 -27.85 -11.93 44.34
CA PRO A 5 -26.96 -11.11 43.53
C PRO A 5 -26.34 -11.98 42.44
N SER A 6 -26.49 -11.56 41.19
CA SER A 6 -25.88 -12.22 40.04
C SER A 6 -24.35 -12.32 40.23
N PRO A 7 -23.72 -13.45 39.81
CA PRO A 7 -22.28 -13.60 39.91
C PRO A 7 -21.59 -12.54 39.06
N ARG A 8 -20.74 -11.73 39.69
CA ARG A 8 -19.83 -10.81 38.99
C ARG A 8 -19.01 -11.64 38.00
N SER A 9 -19.21 -11.38 36.71
CA SER A 9 -18.32 -11.92 35.67
C SER A 9 -16.87 -11.58 36.05
N PRO A 10 -15.91 -12.52 35.94
CA PRO A 10 -14.52 -12.23 36.23
C PRO A 10 -14.07 -11.12 35.27
N ASN A 11 -13.73 -9.97 35.85
CA ASN A 11 -13.34 -8.79 35.10
C ASN A 11 -12.07 -9.12 34.30
N ARG A 12 -12.16 -9.18 32.97
CA ARG A 12 -10.98 -9.42 32.13
C ARG A 12 -10.02 -8.25 32.38
N PRO A 13 -8.73 -8.51 32.67
CA PRO A 13 -7.79 -7.42 32.93
C PRO A 13 -7.70 -6.52 31.69
N GLU A 14 -7.75 -5.21 31.92
CA GLU A 14 -7.61 -4.21 30.87
C GLU A 14 -6.21 -4.28 30.25
N PRO A 15 -6.04 -3.97 28.94
CA PRO A 15 -4.74 -4.02 28.28
C PRO A 15 -3.65 -3.22 29.02
N GLY A 16 -4.00 -2.05 29.57
CA GLY A 16 -3.08 -1.21 30.32
C GLY A 16 -2.54 -1.87 31.60
N ASP A 17 -3.36 -2.65 32.30
CA ASP A 17 -2.93 -3.35 33.52
C ASP A 17 -2.00 -4.52 33.19
N LEU A 18 -2.25 -5.22 32.07
CA LEU A 18 -1.36 -6.27 31.57
C LEU A 18 0.02 -5.71 31.22
N TYR A 19 0.08 -4.57 30.51
CA TYR A 19 1.37 -3.92 30.18
C TYR A 19 2.10 -3.42 31.42
N ARG A 20 1.40 -2.84 32.39
CA ARG A 20 2.02 -2.37 33.64
C ARG A 20 2.64 -3.53 34.41
N LYS A 21 1.92 -4.66 34.51
CA LYS A 21 2.43 -5.87 35.16
C LYS A 21 3.65 -6.43 34.41
N ALA A 22 3.56 -6.56 33.09
CA ALA A 22 4.67 -7.04 32.27
C ALA A 22 5.94 -6.17 32.42
N ARG A 23 5.80 -4.83 32.42
CA ARG A 23 6.93 -3.91 32.62
C ARG A 23 7.59 -4.10 33.98
N ARG A 24 6.79 -4.24 35.05
CA ARG A 24 7.31 -4.48 36.40
C ARG A 24 8.08 -5.81 36.46
N ASP A 25 7.51 -6.87 35.92
CA ASP A 25 8.11 -8.21 35.96
C ASP A 25 9.39 -8.29 35.10
N ALA A 26 9.47 -7.48 34.02
CA ALA A 26 10.65 -7.36 33.17
C ALA A 26 11.74 -6.38 33.69
N ALA A 27 11.49 -5.65 34.78
CA ALA A 27 12.42 -4.62 35.27
C ALA A 27 13.85 -5.14 35.54
N PRO A 28 14.07 -6.32 36.17
CA PRO A 28 15.42 -6.85 36.34
C PRO A 28 16.11 -7.18 35.02
N PHE A 29 15.36 -7.69 34.04
CA PHE A 29 15.89 -7.99 32.71
C PHE A 29 16.33 -6.71 32.00
N LEU A 30 15.48 -5.67 32.01
CA LEU A 30 15.80 -4.38 31.38
C LEU A 30 16.97 -3.66 32.06
N ALA A 31 17.17 -3.85 33.38
CA ALA A 31 18.33 -3.33 34.07
C ALA A 31 19.65 -3.98 33.61
N GLY A 32 19.63 -5.27 33.25
CA GLY A 32 20.77 -5.99 32.68
C GLY A 32 20.93 -5.82 31.16
N HIS A 33 19.88 -5.38 30.48
CA HIS A 33 19.82 -5.20 29.03
C HIS A 33 19.23 -3.83 28.71
N PRO A 34 19.98 -2.73 28.92
CA PRO A 34 19.47 -1.40 28.65
C PRO A 34 19.17 -1.27 27.16
N LEU A 35 17.90 -1.00 26.85
CA LEU A 35 17.44 -0.67 25.51
C LEU A 35 17.46 0.85 25.33
N PRO A 36 17.57 1.36 24.08
CA PRO A 36 17.42 2.78 23.83
C PRO A 36 16.03 3.28 24.29
N ASP A 37 16.01 4.23 25.22
CA ASP A 37 14.77 4.88 25.68
C ASP A 37 14.30 5.99 24.71
N GLN A 38 15.18 6.45 23.83
CA GLN A 38 14.87 7.47 22.84
C GLN A 38 14.25 6.82 21.59
N PRO A 39 13.22 7.44 21.00
CA PRO A 39 12.71 7.01 19.70
C PRO A 39 13.84 6.94 18.68
N ALA A 40 13.81 5.92 17.82
CA ALA A 40 14.72 5.87 16.68
C ALA A 40 14.54 7.13 15.82
N ALA A 41 15.66 7.70 15.35
CA ALA A 41 15.60 8.80 14.40
C ALA A 41 14.85 8.34 13.15
N LEU A 42 13.78 9.06 12.80
CA LEU A 42 13.04 8.80 11.58
C LEU A 42 13.82 9.34 10.38
N PRO A 43 13.80 8.64 9.23
CA PRO A 43 14.29 9.23 8.00
C PRO A 43 13.50 10.51 7.69
N ASP A 44 14.19 11.57 7.29
CA ASP A 44 13.53 12.77 6.82
C ASP A 44 12.94 12.50 5.43
N LEU A 45 11.62 12.38 5.36
CA LEU A 45 10.88 12.14 4.13
C LEU A 45 10.31 13.43 3.52
N THR A 46 10.48 14.57 4.18
CA THR A 46 9.99 15.87 3.72
C THR A 46 10.49 16.26 2.32
N PRO A 47 11.77 16.00 1.94
CA PRO A 47 12.25 16.33 0.60
C PRO A 47 11.47 15.65 -0.53
N TYR A 48 11.04 14.39 -0.33
CA TYR A 48 10.24 13.66 -1.33
C TYR A 48 8.86 14.28 -1.51
N LEU A 49 8.24 14.71 -0.40
CA LEU A 49 6.94 15.39 -0.43
C LEU A 49 7.04 16.79 -1.03
N GLN A 50 8.13 17.50 -0.80
CA GLN A 50 8.37 18.84 -1.34
C GLN A 50 8.70 18.84 -2.84
N ALA A 51 9.34 17.79 -3.34
CA ALA A 51 9.63 17.65 -4.77
C ALA A 51 8.41 17.21 -5.60
N LEU A 52 7.40 16.60 -4.97
CA LEU A 52 6.24 16.05 -5.66
C LEU A 52 5.42 17.10 -6.46
N PRO A 53 5.15 18.32 -5.95
CA PRO A 53 4.46 19.37 -6.71
C PRO A 53 5.23 19.87 -7.94
N ASP A 54 6.56 19.73 -7.95
CA ASP A 54 7.41 20.15 -9.06
C ASP A 54 7.49 19.08 -10.17
N ALA A 55 7.08 17.84 -9.88
CA ALA A 55 7.03 16.76 -10.86
C ALA A 55 5.93 17.05 -11.90
N ARG A 56 6.32 17.10 -13.17
CA ARG A 56 5.46 17.40 -14.32
C ARG A 56 5.12 16.16 -15.14
N THR A 57 5.86 15.08 -14.94
CA THR A 57 5.71 13.84 -15.72
C THR A 57 5.61 12.61 -14.82
N PRO A 58 4.95 11.53 -15.29
CA PRO A 58 4.95 10.25 -14.60
C PRO A 58 6.36 9.69 -14.36
N ALA A 59 7.32 10.02 -15.23
CA ALA A 59 8.72 9.63 -15.07
C ALA A 59 9.39 10.28 -13.83
N GLU A 60 9.11 11.56 -13.58
CA GLU A 60 9.63 12.28 -12.42
C GLU A 60 8.99 11.76 -11.12
N VAL A 61 7.68 11.48 -11.13
CA VAL A 61 6.99 10.84 -9.99
C VAL A 61 7.55 9.45 -9.72
N SER A 62 7.84 8.66 -10.76
CA SER A 62 8.46 7.35 -10.62
C SER A 62 9.89 7.45 -10.06
N ALA A 63 10.68 8.41 -10.51
CA ALA A 63 12.02 8.66 -9.96
C ALA A 63 11.96 8.97 -8.45
N LEU A 64 11.02 9.83 -8.02
CA LEU A 64 10.78 10.12 -6.61
C LEU A 64 10.34 8.87 -5.83
N THR A 65 9.42 8.08 -6.39
CA THR A 65 8.90 6.87 -5.78
C THR A 65 9.98 5.81 -5.60
N HIS A 66 10.81 5.58 -6.63
CA HIS A 66 11.95 4.67 -6.56
C HIS A 66 12.98 5.11 -5.53
N GLN A 67 13.32 6.40 -5.48
CA GLN A 67 14.25 6.93 -4.49
C GLN A 67 13.71 6.76 -3.06
N LEU A 68 12.43 7.06 -2.84
CA LEU A 68 11.76 6.88 -1.55
C LEU A 68 11.76 5.41 -1.11
N VAL A 69 11.39 4.49 -2.00
CA VAL A 69 11.39 3.05 -1.73
C VAL A 69 12.81 2.56 -1.45
N ALA A 70 13.80 2.97 -2.24
CA ALA A 70 15.20 2.59 -2.02
C ALA A 70 15.72 3.08 -0.66
N ALA A 71 15.35 4.30 -0.25
CA ALA A 71 15.76 4.86 1.03
C ALA A 71 15.09 4.18 2.24
N THR A 72 13.86 3.69 2.08
CA THR A 72 13.04 3.17 3.20
C THR A 72 12.95 1.64 3.26
N ALA A 73 13.14 0.94 2.15
CA ALA A 73 13.04 -0.52 2.09
C ALA A 73 13.96 -1.24 3.09
N PRO A 74 15.23 -0.82 3.31
CA PRO A 74 16.11 -1.49 4.28
C PRO A 74 15.56 -1.43 5.71
N VAL A 75 15.05 -0.27 6.15
CA VAL A 75 14.50 -0.14 7.51
C VAL A 75 13.18 -0.90 7.65
N LEU A 76 12.33 -0.89 6.62
CA LEU A 76 11.07 -1.63 6.62
C LEU A 76 11.29 -3.15 6.66
N ASP A 77 12.24 -3.67 5.87
CA ASP A 77 12.57 -5.10 5.92
C ASP A 77 13.23 -5.48 7.24
N HIS A 78 14.06 -4.60 7.82
CA HIS A 78 14.64 -4.82 9.14
C HIS A 78 13.57 -4.94 10.24
N ILE A 79 12.54 -4.09 10.22
CA ILE A 79 11.39 -4.17 11.14
C ILE A 79 10.59 -5.45 10.90
N ALA A 80 10.30 -5.79 9.64
CA ALA A 80 9.59 -7.01 9.30
C ALA A 80 10.34 -8.27 9.79
N ALA A 81 11.66 -8.30 9.61
CA ALA A 81 12.52 -9.38 10.11
C ALA A 81 12.49 -9.48 11.64
N HIS A 82 12.49 -8.35 12.36
CA HIS A 82 12.33 -8.34 13.82
C HIS A 82 11.02 -9.00 14.27
N PHE A 83 9.91 -8.70 13.61
CA PHE A 83 8.62 -9.34 13.93
C PHE A 83 8.63 -10.85 13.68
N VAL A 84 9.32 -11.32 12.63
CA VAL A 84 9.50 -12.76 12.40
C VAL A 84 10.36 -13.38 13.51
N THR A 85 11.45 -12.73 13.92
CA THR A 85 12.29 -13.20 15.02
C THR A 85 11.51 -13.27 16.33
N LEU A 86 10.70 -12.25 16.64
CA LEU A 86 9.79 -12.27 17.79
C LEU A 86 8.78 -13.41 17.68
N ALA A 87 8.18 -13.62 16.50
CA ALA A 87 7.22 -14.72 16.28
C ALA A 87 7.83 -16.11 16.48
N LEU A 88 9.15 -16.23 16.27
CA LEU A 88 9.91 -17.46 16.46
C LEU A 88 10.44 -17.63 17.89
N TRP A 89 10.28 -16.62 18.75
CA TRP A 89 10.72 -16.72 20.14
C TRP A 89 10.01 -17.87 20.86
N ALA A 90 10.82 -18.79 21.37
CA ALA A 90 10.41 -19.89 22.22
C ALA A 90 11.41 -19.98 23.38
N GLY A 91 11.00 -19.50 24.54
CA GLY A 91 11.75 -19.66 25.79
C GLY A 91 11.62 -21.07 26.36
N THR A 92 12.48 -21.40 27.32
CA THR A 92 12.51 -22.71 27.99
C THR A 92 11.19 -23.08 28.68
N GLU A 93 10.44 -22.09 29.18
CA GLU A 93 9.17 -22.31 29.88
C GLU A 93 7.97 -21.64 29.21
N HIS A 94 8.20 -20.77 28.22
CA HIS A 94 7.18 -19.90 27.66
C HIS A 94 7.30 -19.78 26.15
N ARG A 95 6.15 -19.82 25.47
CA ARG A 95 6.02 -19.63 24.03
C ARG A 95 4.88 -18.68 23.74
N HIS A 96 4.97 -17.95 22.62
CA HIS A 96 3.84 -17.17 22.14
C HIS A 96 2.63 -18.08 21.87
N THR A 97 1.43 -17.54 22.05
CA THR A 97 0.20 -18.22 21.62
C THR A 97 0.17 -18.30 20.09
N PRO A 98 -0.51 -19.31 19.50
CA PRO A 98 -0.64 -19.41 18.04
C PRO A 98 -1.19 -18.12 17.40
N GLN A 99 -2.11 -17.43 18.08
CA GLN A 99 -2.66 -16.17 17.61
C GLN A 99 -1.62 -15.04 17.59
N ALA A 100 -0.79 -14.92 18.64
CA ALA A 100 0.28 -13.92 18.66
C ALA A 100 1.31 -14.15 17.55
N VAL A 101 1.72 -15.42 17.33
CA VAL A 101 2.61 -15.80 16.23
C VAL A 101 2.02 -15.41 14.88
N ARG A 102 0.72 -15.69 14.66
CA ARG A 102 0.02 -15.31 13.42
C ARG A 102 0.06 -13.78 13.21
N LEU A 103 -0.32 -13.00 14.23
CA LEU A 103 -0.36 -11.54 14.13
C LEU A 103 1.01 -10.92 13.83
N LEU A 104 2.09 -11.43 14.44
CA LEU A 104 3.45 -10.94 14.18
C LEU A 104 3.89 -11.25 12.74
N ARG A 105 3.60 -12.45 12.24
CA ARG A 105 3.90 -12.82 10.84
C ARG A 105 3.08 -12.02 9.84
N GLU A 106 1.80 -11.78 10.13
CA GLU A 106 0.93 -10.94 9.30
C GLU A 106 1.42 -9.50 9.25
N ALA A 107 1.87 -8.94 10.38
CA ALA A 107 2.46 -7.60 10.42
C ALA A 107 3.72 -7.51 9.54
N ALA A 108 4.64 -8.48 9.66
CA ALA A 108 5.84 -8.55 8.82
C ALA A 108 5.49 -8.66 7.32
N GLN A 109 4.53 -9.52 6.98
CA GLN A 109 4.08 -9.71 5.61
C GLN A 109 3.43 -8.44 5.06
N THR A 110 2.64 -7.74 5.87
CA THR A 110 1.96 -6.50 5.47
C THR A 110 2.97 -5.42 5.11
N ILE A 111 4.02 -5.24 5.90
CA ILE A 111 5.11 -4.29 5.62
C ILE A 111 5.74 -4.58 4.25
N ARG A 112 6.14 -5.83 4.01
CA ARG A 112 6.76 -6.23 2.73
C ARG A 112 5.81 -6.08 1.55
N THR A 113 4.54 -6.45 1.74
CA THR A 113 3.52 -6.35 0.70
C THR A 113 3.24 -4.90 0.33
N ALA A 114 3.27 -3.97 1.30
CA ALA A 114 3.08 -2.55 1.03
C ALA A 114 4.16 -2.01 0.07
N VAL A 115 5.43 -2.38 0.25
CA VAL A 115 6.53 -1.97 -0.64
C VAL A 115 6.32 -2.49 -2.07
N VAL A 116 5.93 -3.76 -2.23
CA VAL A 116 5.63 -4.36 -3.54
C VAL A 116 4.48 -3.63 -4.23
N LYS A 117 3.40 -3.34 -3.50
CA LYS A 117 2.24 -2.62 -4.05
C LYS A 117 2.57 -1.22 -4.55
N VAL A 118 3.50 -0.52 -3.89
CA VAL A 118 3.98 0.79 -4.36
C VAL A 118 4.69 0.65 -5.71
N ALA A 119 5.57 -0.35 -5.85
CA ALA A 119 6.27 -0.61 -7.12
C ALA A 119 5.30 -1.04 -8.25
N GLU A 120 4.30 -1.85 -7.93
CA GLU A 120 3.25 -2.23 -8.89
C GLU A 120 2.43 -1.03 -9.35
N ALA A 121 2.05 -0.15 -8.43
CA ALA A 121 1.31 1.07 -8.75
C ALA A 121 2.15 2.03 -9.62
N ASP A 122 3.44 2.17 -9.33
CA ASP A 122 4.35 2.99 -10.14
C ASP A 122 4.49 2.44 -11.57
N LEU A 123 4.67 1.13 -11.69
CA LEU A 123 4.77 0.45 -12.99
C LEU A 123 3.49 0.61 -13.81
N GLU A 124 2.32 0.56 -13.17
CA GLU A 124 1.05 0.77 -13.84
C GLU A 124 0.92 2.21 -14.38
N ASN A 125 1.34 3.21 -13.60
CA ASN A 125 1.39 4.60 -14.05
C ASN A 125 2.33 4.79 -15.26
N LEU A 126 3.50 4.15 -15.23
CA LEU A 126 4.45 4.19 -16.34
C LEU A 126 3.89 3.53 -17.60
N ARG A 127 3.23 2.38 -17.47
CA ARG A 127 2.58 1.70 -18.61
C ARG A 127 1.51 2.58 -19.25
N ALA A 128 0.65 3.20 -18.44
CA ALA A 128 -0.37 4.12 -18.94
C ALA A 128 0.24 5.30 -19.71
N HIS A 129 1.43 5.78 -19.32
CA HIS A 129 2.11 6.88 -19.96
C HIS A 129 2.87 6.48 -21.25
N TYR A 130 3.63 5.39 -21.21
CA TYR A 130 4.54 5.00 -22.30
C TYR A 130 3.96 3.97 -23.27
N THR A 131 2.98 3.18 -22.82
CA THR A 131 2.28 2.19 -23.64
C THR A 131 0.78 2.47 -23.57
N PRO A 132 0.31 3.63 -24.08
CA PRO A 132 -1.11 3.91 -24.10
C PRO A 132 -1.81 2.79 -24.88
N PRO A 133 -2.99 2.33 -24.43
CA PRO A 133 -3.74 1.33 -25.17
C PRO A 133 -3.93 1.81 -26.61
N ALA A 134 -3.72 0.92 -27.58
CA ALA A 134 -4.02 1.22 -28.98
C ALA A 134 -5.42 1.82 -29.05
N ALA A 135 -5.52 3.05 -29.56
CA ALA A 135 -6.80 3.67 -29.85
C ALA A 135 -7.60 2.65 -30.67
N GLY A 136 -8.70 2.15 -30.10
CA GLY A 136 -9.64 1.35 -30.88
C GLY A 136 -10.04 2.14 -32.12
N PRO A 137 -10.43 1.45 -33.22
CA PRO A 137 -10.72 2.13 -34.48
C PRO A 137 -11.72 3.25 -34.24
N GLU A 138 -11.31 4.48 -34.59
CA GLU A 138 -12.18 5.64 -34.62
C GLU A 138 -13.49 5.24 -35.32
N HIS A 139 -14.62 5.36 -34.65
CA HIS A 139 -15.90 5.40 -35.36
C HIS A 139 -15.86 6.61 -36.28
N PRO A 140 -15.92 6.44 -37.62
CA PRO A 140 -16.02 7.56 -38.52
C PRO A 140 -17.31 8.30 -38.18
N GLY A 141 -17.17 9.61 -37.96
CA GLY A 141 -18.25 10.47 -37.54
C GLY A 141 -19.51 10.31 -38.37
N ALA A 142 -20.65 10.29 -37.67
CA ALA A 142 -21.91 10.76 -38.20
C ALA A 142 -21.75 12.24 -38.56
N GLY A 143 -21.30 12.51 -39.79
CA GLY A 143 -21.15 13.83 -40.37
C GLY A 143 -21.64 13.80 -41.80
N ALA A 144 -22.97 13.86 -41.96
CA ALA A 144 -23.61 13.98 -43.27
C ALA A 144 -23.14 15.25 -44.00
N PRO A 145 -22.73 15.18 -45.27
CA PRO A 145 -22.54 16.39 -46.06
C PRO A 145 -23.90 16.87 -46.58
N SER A 146 -24.38 18.01 -46.06
CA SER A 146 -25.35 18.83 -46.77
C SER A 146 -24.59 19.81 -47.66
N SER A 147 -24.72 19.66 -48.97
CA SER A 147 -24.54 20.76 -49.93
C SER A 147 -25.29 20.45 -51.22
N SER A 148 -26.38 21.18 -51.39
CA SER A 148 -27.20 21.27 -52.59
C SER A 148 -26.44 22.00 -53.70
N ALA A 149 -26.39 21.45 -54.91
CA ALA A 149 -26.21 22.24 -56.12
C ALA A 149 -26.81 21.56 -57.36
N THR A 150 -27.72 22.30 -57.97
CA THR A 150 -28.53 22.08 -59.16
C THR A 150 -27.72 21.90 -60.45
N ALA A 151 -28.20 21.03 -61.36
CA ALA A 151 -28.44 21.28 -62.80
C ALA A 151 -28.11 20.08 -63.72
N ALA A 152 -29.08 19.71 -64.56
CA ALA A 152 -28.94 18.82 -65.72
C ALA A 152 -28.12 19.49 -66.85
N PRO A 153 -27.57 18.73 -67.81
CA PRO A 153 -28.36 18.43 -69.01
C PRO A 153 -28.16 17.01 -69.59
N ALA A 154 -29.19 16.51 -70.28
CA ALA A 154 -29.07 15.42 -71.26
C ALA A 154 -28.44 15.96 -72.56
N PRO A 155 -27.78 15.10 -73.37
CA PRO A 155 -28.44 14.67 -74.60
C PRO A 155 -28.13 13.23 -75.08
N SER A 156 -29.19 12.58 -75.55
CA SER A 156 -29.34 11.87 -76.84
C SER A 156 -28.13 11.18 -77.51
N ALA A 157 -28.22 9.86 -77.72
CA ALA A 157 -28.30 9.20 -79.03
C ALA A 157 -28.14 7.67 -78.89
N GLY A 158 -28.99 6.87 -79.56
CA GLY A 158 -28.80 5.42 -79.77
C GLY A 158 -27.65 5.12 -80.76
N PRO A 159 -27.60 3.98 -81.49
CA PRO A 159 -28.67 3.00 -81.73
C PRO A 159 -28.24 1.50 -81.81
N ARG A 160 -29.25 0.62 -82.03
CA ARG A 160 -29.24 -0.67 -82.77
C ARG A 160 -28.28 -1.77 -82.27
N ARG A 161 -28.74 -2.99 -81.99
CA ARG A 161 -29.40 -3.92 -82.93
C ARG A 161 -30.07 -5.07 -82.18
#